data_AF-A0A2V8HK21-F1
#
_entry.id   AF-A0A2V8HK21-F1
#
_cell.length_a   1.000
_cell.length_b   1.000
_cell.length_c   1.000
_cell.angle_alpha   90.00
_cell.angle_beta   90.00
_cell.angle_gamma   90.00
#
_symmetry.space_group_name_H-M   'P 1'
#
loop_
_entity.id
_entity.type
_entity.pdbx_description
1 polymer ?
#
loop_
_entity_poly.entity_id
_entity_poly.type
_entity_poly.pdbx_seq_one_letter_code
_entity_poly.pdbx_strand_id
1 'polypeptide(L)' 'MSRAPVTAVHVGDWTSDPWARGGYAFTDPCFDPAWRPLLGRRAGRIFFAGEHTSERWQGYMNGAVESGQRAARELLADLR' A
#
# COMPACT_ATOMS: atom_id res chain seq x y z
N MET A 1 21.94 37.40 0.85
CA MET A 1 21.56 36.63 -0.36
C MET A 1 20.05 36.69 -0.51
N SER A 2 19.54 37.26 -1.60
CA SER A 2 18.09 37.28 -1.90
C SER A 2 17.65 35.92 -2.46
N ARG A 3 16.58 35.32 -1.90
CA ARG A 3 16.00 34.09 -2.44
C ARG A 3 15.12 34.45 -3.64
N ALA A 4 15.25 33.69 -4.73
CA ALA A 4 14.32 33.81 -5.87
C ALA A 4 12.87 33.53 -5.42
N PRO A 5 11.87 34.24 -5.96
CA PRO A 5 10.48 34.04 -5.58
C PRO A 5 9.94 32.70 -6.11
N VAL A 6 9.10 32.04 -5.31
CA VAL A 6 8.30 30.89 -5.76
C VAL A 6 7.28 31.38 -6.78
N THR A 7 7.26 30.80 -7.98
CA THR A 7 6.39 31.23 -9.08
C THR A 7 5.09 30.42 -9.20
N ALA A 8 5.06 29.19 -8.66
CA ALA A 8 3.88 28.33 -8.67
C ALA A 8 3.95 27.27 -7.56
N VAL A 9 2.78 26.75 -7.18
CA VAL A 9 2.62 25.61 -6.27
C VAL A 9 1.57 24.67 -6.85
N HIS A 10 1.85 23.37 -6.81
CA HIS A 10 0.88 22.32 -7.13
C HIS A 10 0.64 21.46 -5.90
N VAL A 11 -0.62 21.14 -5.63
CA VAL A 11 -1.04 20.33 -4.48
C VAL A 11 -1.82 19.14 -5.01
N GLY A 12 -1.41 17.94 -4.63
CA GLY A 12 -2.18 16.71 -4.83
C GLY A 12 -2.90 16.37 -3.54
N ASP A 13 -4.22 16.27 -3.59
CA ASP A 13 -5.04 15.82 -2.46
C ASP A 13 -5.45 14.37 -2.66
N TRP A 14 -4.67 13.47 -2.06
CA TRP A 14 -4.94 12.03 -2.06
C TRP A 14 -6.17 11.65 -1.22
N THR A 15 -6.57 12.49 -0.26
CA THR A 15 -7.74 12.21 0.59
C THR A 15 -9.06 12.40 -0.16
N SER A 16 -9.07 13.31 -1.14
CA SER A 16 -10.21 13.56 -2.02
C SER A 16 -10.23 12.69 -3.28
N ASP A 17 -9.14 11.95 -3.58
CA ASP A 17 -9.11 11.03 -4.73
C ASP A 17 -10.01 9.81 -4.45
N PRO A 18 -11.05 9.53 -5.27
CA PRO A 18 -12.01 8.45 -5.02
C PRO A 18 -11.38 7.04 -5.09
N TRP A 19 -10.22 6.91 -5.73
CA TRP A 19 -9.49 5.66 -5.90
C TRP A 19 -8.41 5.46 -4.84
N ALA A 20 -7.77 6.53 -4.37
CA ALA A 20 -6.74 6.46 -3.32
C ALA A 20 -7.32 6.58 -1.91
N ARG A 21 -8.22 7.55 -1.68
CA ARG A 21 -8.88 7.84 -0.39
C ARG A 21 -7.93 8.07 0.79
N GLY A 22 -6.69 8.46 0.51
CA GLY A 22 -5.60 8.58 1.47
C GLY A 22 -4.24 8.45 0.80
N GLY A 23 -3.17 8.80 1.53
CA GLY A 23 -1.80 8.74 1.00
C GLY A 23 -1.24 7.32 0.93
N TYR A 24 -1.08 6.68 2.09
CA TYR A 24 -0.58 5.31 2.22
C TYR A 24 -1.05 4.69 3.53
N ALA A 25 -0.94 3.37 3.66
CA ALA A 25 -1.37 2.67 4.85
C ALA A 25 -0.54 3.05 6.07
N PHE A 26 -1.26 3.32 7.16
CA PHE A 26 -0.71 3.57 8.48
C PHE A 26 -1.54 2.77 9.48
N THR A 27 -0.88 2.03 10.36
CA THR A 27 -1.52 1.36 11.49
C THR A 27 -1.38 2.25 12.71
N ASP A 28 -2.50 2.76 13.21
CA ASP A 28 -2.50 3.60 14.40
C ASP A 28 -2.26 2.76 15.68
N PRO A 29 -1.96 3.39 16.83
CA PRO A 29 -1.67 2.66 18.07
C PRO A 29 -2.79 1.76 18.60
N CYS A 30 -4.05 1.97 18.18
CA CYS A 30 -5.18 1.11 18.56
C CYS A 30 -5.35 -0.10 17.62
N PHE A 31 -4.56 -0.19 16.54
CA PHE A 31 -4.59 -1.32 15.64
C PHE A 31 -4.05 -2.57 16.33
N ASP A 32 -4.85 -3.64 16.38
CA ASP A 32 -4.42 -4.94 16.87
C ASP A 32 -3.41 -5.57 15.89
N PRO A 33 -2.14 -5.78 16.27
CA PRO A 33 -1.15 -6.39 15.40
C PRO A 33 -1.55 -7.79 14.91
N ALA A 34 -2.42 -8.50 15.63
CA ALA A 34 -2.95 -9.80 15.20
C ALA A 34 -3.76 -9.73 13.91
N TRP A 35 -4.26 -8.55 13.52
CA TRP A 35 -4.99 -8.35 12.28
C TRP A 35 -4.07 -8.11 11.08
N ARG A 36 -2.77 -7.86 11.30
CA ARG A 36 -1.82 -7.57 10.23
C ARG A 36 -1.75 -8.67 9.15
N PRO A 37 -1.71 -9.97 9.49
CA PRO A 37 -1.69 -11.03 8.48
C PRO A 37 -2.99 -11.10 7.67
N LEU A 38 -4.10 -10.59 8.20
CA LEU A 38 -5.40 -10.62 7.52
C LEU A 38 -5.42 -9.69 6.29
N LEU A 39 -4.62 -8.62 6.29
CA LEU A 39 -4.58 -7.63 5.20
C LEU A 39 -4.12 -8.24 3.86
N GLY A 40 -3.21 -9.22 3.91
CA GLY A 40 -2.72 -9.93 2.72
C GLY A 40 -3.40 -11.29 2.50
N ARG A 41 -4.29 -11.73 3.40
CA ARG A 41 -4.85 -13.08 3.37
C ARG A 41 -5.83 -13.23 2.20
N ARG A 42 -5.54 -14.14 1.28
CA ARG A 42 -6.43 -14.49 0.17
C ARG A 42 -7.80 -15.01 0.64
N ALA A 43 -8.81 -14.83 -0.21
CA ALA A 43 -10.15 -15.40 -0.04
C ALA A 43 -10.50 -16.28 -1.24
N GLY A 44 -10.29 -17.59 -1.12
CA GLY A 44 -10.45 -18.53 -2.23
C GLY A 44 -9.52 -18.16 -3.39
N ARG A 45 -10.10 -17.83 -4.55
CA ARG A 45 -9.37 -17.40 -5.77
C ARG A 45 -9.10 -15.89 -5.84
N ILE A 46 -9.36 -15.15 -4.77
CA ILE A 46 -9.12 -13.70 -4.68
C ILE A 46 -7.83 -13.47 -3.89
N PHE A 47 -6.83 -12.89 -4.55
CA PHE A 47 -5.52 -12.61 -3.99
C PHE A 47 -5.35 -11.11 -3.75
N PHE A 48 -4.78 -10.73 -2.60
CA PHE A 48 -4.57 -9.33 -2.23
C PHE A 48 -3.10 -8.95 -2.29
N ALA A 49 -2.84 -7.80 -2.90
CA ALA A 49 -1.53 -7.18 -3.02
C ALA A 49 -1.64 -5.67 -2.87
N GLY A 50 -0.51 -5.02 -2.63
CA GLY A 50 -0.41 -3.59 -2.32
C GLY A 50 0.48 -3.36 -1.11
N GLU A 51 0.99 -2.14 -0.97
CA GLU A 51 1.92 -1.79 0.11
C GLU A 51 1.36 -2.11 1.50
N HIS A 52 0.06 -1.94 1.70
CA HIS A 52 -0.65 -2.22 2.95
C HIS A 52 -0.55 -3.70 3.36
N THR A 53 -0.29 -4.61 2.42
CA THR A 53 -0.11 -6.04 2.65
C THR A 53 1.36 -6.45 2.85
N SER A 54 2.30 -5.51 2.76
CA SER A 54 3.73 -5.76 3.01
C SER A 54 4.03 -5.65 4.50
N GLU A 55 4.60 -6.70 5.09
CA GLU A 55 4.99 -6.70 6.50
C GLU A 55 6.25 -5.85 6.76
N ARG A 56 7.15 -5.75 5.76
CA ARG A 56 8.45 -5.10 5.91
C ARG A 56 8.48 -3.66 5.42
N TRP A 57 7.66 -3.35 4.42
CA TRP A 57 7.78 -2.12 3.64
C TRP A 57 6.43 -1.44 3.40
N GLN A 58 5.56 -1.48 4.42
CA GLN A 58 4.33 -0.71 4.45
C GLN A 58 4.61 0.78 4.23
N GLY A 59 3.81 1.43 3.39
CA GLY A 59 3.92 2.82 3.01
C GLY A 59 4.88 3.08 1.84
N TYR A 60 5.61 2.07 1.37
CA TYR A 60 6.64 2.23 0.33
C TYR A 60 6.28 1.49 -0.96
N MET A 61 6.75 2.03 -2.09
CA MET A 61 6.59 1.41 -3.42
C MET A 61 7.15 -0.02 -3.48
N ASN A 62 8.26 -0.27 -2.78
CA ASN A 62 8.80 -1.61 -2.59
C ASN A 62 7.70 -2.60 -2.16
N GLY A 63 6.90 -2.23 -1.15
CA GLY A 63 5.95 -3.14 -0.54
C GLY A 63 4.84 -3.53 -1.52
N ALA A 64 4.46 -2.61 -2.41
CA ALA A 64 3.55 -2.89 -3.51
C ALA A 64 4.14 -3.90 -4.50
N VAL A 65 5.41 -3.74 -4.88
CA VAL A 65 6.08 -4.66 -5.82
C VAL A 65 6.24 -6.06 -5.21
N GLU A 66 6.80 -6.17 -4.00
CA GLU A 66 7.06 -7.45 -3.36
C GLU A 66 5.76 -8.21 -3.05
N SER A 67 4.71 -7.51 -2.63
CA SER A 67 3.40 -8.12 -2.39
C SER A 67 2.70 -8.58 -3.68
N GLY A 68 2.85 -7.85 -4.78
CA GLY A 68 2.36 -8.27 -6.10
C GLY A 68 3.05 -9.56 -6.55
N GLN A 69 4.37 -9.65 -6.40
CA GLN A 69 5.13 -10.86 -6.69
C GLN A 69 4.70 -12.04 -5.79
N ARG A 70 4.42 -11.78 -4.50
CA ARG A 70 3.87 -12.78 -3.57
C ARG A 70 2.53 -13.32 -4.06
N ALA A 71 1.56 -12.44 -4.32
CA ALA A 71 0.23 -12.82 -4.79
C ALA A 71 0.28 -13.62 -6.10
N ALA A 72 1.17 -13.24 -7.03
CA ALA A 72 1.39 -13.99 -8.27
C ALA A 72 1.94 -15.41 -8.00
N ARG A 73 2.89 -15.57 -7.06
CA ARG A 73 3.39 -16.90 -6.66
C ARG A 73 2.31 -17.76 -6.02
N GLU A 74 1.48 -17.18 -5.16
CA GLU A 74 0.34 -17.88 -4.54
C GLU A 74 -0.66 -18.36 -5.60
N LEU A 75 -0.98 -17.51 -6.59
CA LEU A 75 -1.85 -17.87 -7.71
C LEU A 75 -1.26 -19.02 -8.53
N LEU A 76 0.03 -18.93 -8.89
CA LEU A 76 0.70 -19.98 -9.67
C LEU A 76 0.80 -21.31 -8.91
N ALA A 77 0.85 -21.28 -7.58
CA ALA A 77 0.81 -22.49 -6.76
C ALA A 77 -0.56 -23.18 -6.78
N ASP A 78 -1.65 -22.43 -6.87
CA ASP A 78 -3.02 -22.96 -6.96
C ASP A 78 -3.40 -23.48 -8.36
N LEU A 79 -2.60 -23.16 -9.38
CA LEU A 79 -2.77 -23.66 -10.75
C LEU A 79 -2.05 -24.99 -11.03
N ARG A 80 -1.22 -25.46 -10.09
CA ARG A 80 -0.55 -26.76 -10.16
C ARG A 80 -1.45 -27.86 -9.64
#